data_AF-A0A976IFQ6-F1
#
_entry.id   AF-A0A976IFQ6-F1
#
_cell.length_a   1.000
_cell.length_b   1.000
_cell.length_c   1.000
_cell.angle_alpha   90.00
_cell.angle_beta   90.00
_cell.angle_gamma   90.00
#
_symmetry.space_group_name_H-M   'P 1'
#
loop_
_entity.id
_entity.type
_entity.pdbx_description
1 polymer ?
#
loop_
_entity_poly.entity_id
_entity_poly.type
_entity_poly.pdbx_seq_one_letter_code
_entity_poly.pdbx_strand_id
1 'polypeptide(L)'
;MPVATPRQAVRRKRMELILQKALDVSVHAASLVDLRACLESECQGDEELLSAFFPSSTLEPTKHDTSDEVSAQAVLSLRQKVETLFQWLCETHDVDAELLELEDVIHQAEERRLRQVEEKQPKKQENESNNAVKNNTNESVQENKLSPEAQIRVERLRAKQQEQKELEALVHELEAKNKELEKDVEDNRRVAIADVQRMQRMAIQVEEASRLAKDYASSPST
;
A
#
# COMPACT_ATOMS: atom_id res chain seq x y z
N MET A 1 8.57 20.54 14.97
CA MET A 1 7.96 19.28 14.52
C MET A 1 9.07 18.44 13.89
N PRO A 2 9.57 17.39 14.56
CA PRO A 2 10.55 16.51 13.95
C PRO A 2 9.84 15.69 12.86
N VAL A 3 10.31 15.80 11.62
CA VAL A 3 9.84 15.00 10.50
C VAL A 3 10.30 13.56 10.76
N ALA A 4 9.35 12.67 11.02
CA ALA A 4 9.64 11.25 11.19
C ALA A 4 10.24 10.74 9.87
N THR A 5 11.52 10.36 9.90
CA THR A 5 12.14 9.68 8.76
C THR A 5 11.40 8.38 8.51
N PRO A 6 10.91 8.13 7.28
CA PRO A 6 10.21 6.90 6.96
C PRO A 6 11.14 5.72 7.27
N ARG A 7 10.61 4.73 8.00
CA ARG A 7 11.33 3.50 8.30
C ARG A 7 11.60 2.78 6.98
N GLN A 8 12.82 2.89 6.46
CA GLN A 8 13.20 2.21 5.23
C GLN A 8 13.41 0.72 5.52
N ALA A 9 12.77 -0.16 4.75
CA ALA A 9 12.95 -1.60 4.86
C ALA A 9 14.44 -1.99 4.74
N VAL A 10 14.91 -2.91 5.57
CA VAL A 10 16.29 -3.43 5.50
C VAL A 10 16.55 -4.09 4.13
N ARG A 11 15.55 -4.78 3.59
CA ARG A 11 15.56 -5.39 2.27
C ARG A 11 15.65 -4.37 1.15
N ARG A 12 15.03 -3.20 1.31
CA ARG A 12 15.14 -2.12 0.34
C ARG A 12 16.59 -1.67 0.21
N LYS A 13 17.25 -1.40 1.34
CA LYS A 13 18.67 -1.06 1.37
C LYS A 13 19.55 -2.16 0.76
N ARG A 14 19.24 -3.43 1.01
CA ARG A 14 19.96 -4.55 0.39
C ARG A 14 19.78 -4.57 -1.12
N MET A 15 18.58 -4.30 -1.62
CA MET A 15 18.29 -4.26 -3.05
C MET A 15 19.04 -3.12 -3.73
N GLU A 16 19.08 -1.93 -3.12
CA GLU A 16 19.89 -0.79 -3.59
C GLU A 16 21.38 -1.15 -3.65
N LEU A 17 21.91 -1.80 -2.60
CA LEU A 17 23.30 -2.26 -2.57
C LEU A 17 23.60 -3.31 -3.66
N ILE A 18 22.67 -4.22 -3.92
CA ILE A 18 22.81 -5.23 -4.98
C ILE A 18 22.84 -4.54 -6.35
N LEU A 19 21.94 -3.58 -6.59
CA LEU A 19 21.94 -2.81 -7.83
C LEU A 19 23.25 -2.05 -8.01
N GLN A 20 23.68 -1.33 -6.97
CA GLN A 20 24.93 -0.57 -7.00
C GLN A 20 26.11 -1.47 -7.34
N LYS A 21 26.20 -2.64 -6.68
CA LYS A 21 27.26 -3.62 -6.96
C LYS A 21 27.17 -4.19 -8.38
N ALA A 22 25.97 -4.46 -8.88
CA ALA A 22 25.78 -4.95 -10.25
C ALA A 22 26.24 -3.90 -11.27
N LEU A 23 25.86 -2.63 -11.05
CA LEU A 23 26.30 -1.51 -11.89
C LEU A 23 27.81 -1.34 -11.84
N ASP A 24 28.44 -1.39 -10.67
CA ASP A 24 29.89 -1.26 -10.52
C ASP A 24 30.64 -2.39 -11.27
N VAL A 25 30.12 -3.63 -11.22
CA VAL A 25 30.69 -4.76 -11.98
C VAL A 25 30.50 -4.56 -13.49
N SER A 26 29.33 -4.10 -13.94
CA SER A 26 29.07 -3.80 -15.35
C SER A 26 29.94 -2.67 -15.89
N VAL A 27 30.18 -1.62 -15.09
CA VAL A 27 31.12 -0.53 -15.42
C VAL A 27 32.53 -1.07 -15.57
N HIS A 28 32.98 -1.92 -14.64
CA HIS A 28 34.30 -2.52 -14.74
C HIS A 28 34.44 -3.39 -16.00
N ALA A 29 33.44 -4.20 -16.32
CA ALA A 29 33.41 -4.97 -17.57
C ALA A 29 33.45 -4.08 -18.82
N ALA A 30 32.70 -2.97 -18.83
CA ALA A 30 32.70 -2.01 -19.94
C ALA A 30 34.04 -1.28 -20.08
N SER A 31 34.74 -0.99 -18.98
CA SER A 31 36.09 -0.38 -19.01
C SER A 31 37.17 -1.30 -19.58
N LEU A 32 36.94 -2.62 -19.58
CA LEU A 32 37.84 -3.60 -20.19
C LEU A 32 37.61 -3.79 -21.68
N VAL A 33 36.49 -3.29 -22.21
CA VAL A 33 36.14 -3.36 -23.62
C VAL A 33 36.58 -2.06 -24.28
N ASP A 34 37.45 -2.19 -25.30
CA ASP A 34 37.78 -1.05 -26.15
C ASP A 34 36.56 -0.69 -27.00
N LEU A 35 35.77 0.27 -26.49
CA LEU A 35 34.54 0.74 -27.14
C LEU A 35 34.80 1.28 -28.54
N ARG A 36 36.00 1.82 -28.80
CA ARG A 36 36.39 2.27 -30.13
C ARG A 36 36.57 1.06 -31.05
N ALA A 37 37.30 0.05 -30.63
CA ALA A 37 37.48 -1.17 -31.42
C ALA A 37 36.14 -1.90 -31.68
N CYS A 38 35.23 -1.94 -30.69
CA CYS A 38 33.89 -2.48 -30.87
C CYS A 38 33.09 -1.69 -31.92
N LEU A 39 33.03 -0.35 -31.80
CA LEU A 39 32.33 0.49 -32.76
C LEU A 39 32.95 0.46 -34.15
N GLU A 40 34.28 0.40 -34.26
CA GLU A 40 34.98 0.23 -35.54
C GLU A 40 34.63 -1.11 -36.21
N SER A 41 34.40 -2.16 -35.43
CA SER A 41 33.98 -3.48 -35.95
C SER A 41 32.51 -3.55 -36.38
N GLU A 42 31.62 -2.86 -35.66
CA GLU A 42 30.18 -2.84 -35.99
C GLU A 42 29.84 -1.83 -37.09
N CYS A 43 30.59 -0.73 -37.17
CA CYS A 43 30.37 0.36 -38.13
C CYS A 43 31.33 0.26 -39.34
N GLN A 44 31.73 -0.94 -39.76
CA GLN A 44 32.59 -1.15 -40.93
C GLN A 44 32.01 -0.46 -42.18
N GLY A 45 32.49 0.75 -42.47
CA GLY A 45 32.10 1.54 -43.64
C GLY A 45 31.61 2.96 -43.37
N ASP A 46 31.32 3.34 -42.12
CA ASP A 46 30.84 4.69 -41.77
C ASP A 46 31.90 5.48 -40.99
N GLU A 47 32.94 5.89 -41.72
CA GLU A 47 34.07 6.66 -41.19
C GLU A 47 33.65 8.04 -40.68
N GLU A 48 32.56 8.58 -41.23
CA GLU A 48 31.99 9.88 -40.83
C GLU A 48 31.35 9.78 -39.44
N LEU A 49 30.57 8.74 -39.17
CA LEU A 49 30.02 8.44 -37.85
C LEU A 49 31.12 8.19 -36.80
N LEU A 50 32.12 7.37 -37.14
CA LEU A 50 33.27 7.12 -36.28
C LEU A 50 34.05 8.40 -35.98
N SER A 51 34.22 9.28 -36.97
CA SER A 51 34.88 10.58 -36.77
C SER A 51 34.05 11.58 -35.94
N ALA A 52 32.72 11.44 -35.92
CA ALA A 52 31.84 12.26 -35.08
C ALA A 52 31.94 11.87 -33.59
N PHE A 53 32.06 10.56 -33.30
CA PHE A 53 32.23 10.06 -31.92
C PHE A 53 33.68 10.06 -31.45
N PHE A 54 34.63 9.84 -32.35
CA PHE A 54 36.07 9.82 -32.10
C PHE A 54 36.81 10.70 -33.12
N PRO A 55 36.78 12.05 -32.97
CA PRO A 55 37.43 12.95 -33.90
C PRO A 55 38.91 12.61 -34.09
N SER A 56 39.30 12.39 -35.35
CA SER A 56 40.69 12.11 -35.74
C SER A 56 41.55 13.34 -35.50
N SER A 57 41.97 13.57 -34.26
CA SER A 57 42.89 14.66 -33.94
C SER A 57 44.27 14.28 -34.49
N THR A 58 44.61 14.81 -35.64
CA THR A 58 45.99 14.97 -36.10
C THR A 58 46.70 15.92 -35.14
N LEU A 59 47.27 15.40 -34.05
CA LEU A 59 48.43 15.93 -33.30
C LEU A 59 48.59 15.16 -31.97
N GLU A 60 49.80 14.64 -31.75
CA GLU A 60 50.40 14.23 -30.46
C GLU A 60 49.88 12.96 -29.73
N PRO A 61 50.76 12.25 -28.98
CA PRO A 61 50.53 10.94 -28.36
C PRO A 61 49.66 10.95 -27.10
N THR A 62 48.81 11.97 -26.91
CA THR A 62 47.90 12.14 -25.76
C THR A 62 46.48 11.60 -26.04
N LYS A 63 46.32 10.68 -26.99
CA LYS A 63 45.03 10.25 -27.57
C LYS A 63 44.17 9.30 -26.72
N HIS A 64 44.76 8.61 -25.74
CA HIS A 64 44.00 7.71 -24.89
C HIS A 64 43.09 8.49 -23.94
N ASP A 65 43.57 9.60 -23.37
CA ASP A 65 42.85 10.34 -22.33
C ASP A 65 41.47 10.87 -22.78
N THR A 66 41.34 11.39 -24.00
CA THR A 66 40.07 11.95 -24.48
C THR A 66 39.02 10.90 -24.84
N SER A 67 39.44 9.74 -25.35
CA SER A 67 38.51 8.64 -25.68
C SER A 67 38.05 7.92 -24.41
N ASP A 68 38.97 7.76 -23.46
CA ASP A 68 38.71 7.18 -22.15
C ASP A 68 37.80 8.11 -21.32
N GLU A 69 37.92 9.42 -21.47
CA GLU A 69 37.02 10.40 -20.83
C GLU A 69 35.59 10.34 -21.40
N VAL A 70 35.43 10.24 -22.73
CA VAL A 70 34.11 10.13 -23.38
C VAL A 70 33.41 8.82 -22.99
N SER A 71 34.16 7.71 -22.97
CA SER A 71 33.63 6.42 -22.54
C SER A 71 33.27 6.40 -21.06
N ALA A 72 34.12 6.96 -20.18
CA ALA A 72 33.81 7.10 -18.77
C ALA A 72 32.55 7.93 -18.54
N GLN A 73 32.38 9.04 -19.27
CA GLN A 73 31.19 9.89 -19.18
C GLN A 73 29.93 9.17 -19.65
N ALA A 74 30.01 8.39 -20.74
CA ALA A 74 28.89 7.60 -21.24
C ALA A 74 28.45 6.54 -20.21
N VAL A 75 29.41 5.86 -19.58
CA VAL A 75 29.15 4.85 -18.56
C VAL A 75 28.55 5.46 -17.29
N LEU A 76 29.05 6.62 -16.84
CA LEU A 76 28.48 7.36 -15.71
C LEU A 76 27.04 7.83 -16.00
N SER A 77 26.77 8.34 -17.21
CA SER A 77 25.42 8.74 -17.60
C SER A 77 24.46 7.55 -17.63
N LEU A 78 24.90 6.41 -18.17
CA LEU A 78 24.10 5.18 -18.17
C LEU A 78 23.78 4.71 -16.75
N ARG A 79 24.77 4.71 -15.85
CA ARG A 79 24.59 4.39 -14.43
C ARG A 79 23.50 5.25 -13.80
N GLN A 80 23.61 6.57 -13.92
CA GLN A 80 22.64 7.52 -13.35
C GLN A 80 21.22 7.29 -13.91
N LYS A 81 21.09 7.00 -15.21
CA LYS A 81 19.79 6.68 -15.82
C LYS A 81 19.20 5.39 -15.25
N VAL A 82 20.00 4.34 -15.08
CA VAL A 82 19.52 3.08 -14.50
C VAL A 82 19.11 3.28 -13.04
N GLU A 83 19.90 4.00 -12.24
CA GLU A 83 19.55 4.32 -10.84
C GLU A 83 18.23 5.11 -10.76
N THR A 84 18.04 6.10 -11.64
CA THR A 84 16.81 6.90 -11.71
C THR A 84 15.60 6.05 -12.09
N LEU A 85 15.72 5.21 -13.12
CA LEU A 85 14.63 4.33 -13.56
C LEU A 85 14.28 3.29 -12.50
N PHE A 86 15.28 2.76 -11.81
CA PHE A 86 15.06 1.83 -10.72
C PHE A 86 14.32 2.48 -9.56
N GLN A 87 14.72 3.70 -9.17
CA GLN A 87 14.01 4.46 -8.14
C GLN A 87 12.55 4.69 -8.53
N TRP A 88 12.31 5.14 -9.76
CA TRP A 88 10.97 5.35 -10.30
C TRP A 88 10.13 4.06 -10.31
N LEU A 89 10.71 2.91 -10.67
CA LEU A 89 10.03 1.61 -10.61
C LEU A 89 9.67 1.22 -9.18
N CYS A 90 10.56 1.47 -8.21
CA CYS A 90 10.30 1.18 -6.81
C CYS A 90 9.14 2.03 -6.26
N GLU A 91 9.10 3.32 -6.62
CA GLU A 91 8.02 4.24 -6.25
C GLU A 91 6.70 3.90 -6.95
N THR A 92 6.73 3.55 -8.24
CA THR A 92 5.52 3.23 -9.02
C THR A 92 4.83 1.96 -8.53
N HIS A 93 5.59 1.00 -8.02
CA HIS A 93 5.08 -0.28 -7.55
C HIS A 93 5.04 -0.40 -6.01
N ASP A 94 5.18 0.72 -5.30
CA ASP A 94 5.18 0.78 -3.82
C ASP A 94 6.04 -0.32 -3.17
N VAL A 95 7.20 -0.62 -3.77
CA VAL A 95 8.07 -1.74 -3.37
C VAL A 95 8.53 -1.59 -1.92
N ASP A 96 8.67 -0.35 -1.45
CA ASP A 96 9.01 -0.05 -0.07
C ASP A 96 7.94 -0.52 0.92
N ALA A 97 6.66 -0.36 0.59
CA ALA A 97 5.55 -0.80 1.43
C ALA A 97 5.48 -2.33 1.49
N GLU A 98 5.57 -2.99 0.35
CA GLU A 98 5.57 -4.45 0.23
C GLU A 98 6.75 -5.10 0.98
N LEU A 99 7.95 -4.51 0.89
CA LEU A 99 9.11 -5.01 1.61
C LEU A 99 9.02 -4.78 3.13
N LEU A 100 8.38 -3.69 3.57
CA LEU A 100 8.10 -3.46 5.00
C LEU A 100 7.11 -4.49 5.55
N GLU A 101 6.00 -4.72 4.84
CA GLU A 101 5.02 -5.73 5.24
C GLU A 101 5.65 -7.12 5.34
N LEU A 102 6.49 -7.47 4.36
CA LEU A 102 7.20 -8.74 4.36
C LEU A 102 8.20 -8.87 5.53
N GLU A 103 8.87 -7.78 5.92
CA GLU A 103 9.73 -7.76 7.11
C GLU A 103 8.92 -7.99 8.39
N ASP A 104 7.76 -7.35 8.51
CA ASP A 104 6.88 -7.51 9.66
C ASP A 104 6.33 -8.94 9.76
N VAL A 105 5.90 -9.54 8.64
CA VAL A 105 5.43 -10.94 8.59
C VAL A 105 6.53 -11.90 9.04
N ILE A 106 7.76 -11.70 8.61
CA ILE A 106 8.89 -12.54 8.98
C ILE A 106 9.24 -12.36 10.45
N HIS A 107 9.25 -11.13 10.95
CA HIS A 107 9.51 -10.86 12.35
C HIS A 107 8.48 -11.54 13.25
N GLN A 108 7.19 -11.44 12.90
CA GLN A 108 6.13 -12.15 13.61
C GLN A 108 6.30 -13.68 13.56
N ALA A 109 6.72 -14.23 12.41
CA ALA A 109 6.96 -15.67 12.28
C ALA A 109 8.16 -16.12 13.14
N GLU A 110 9.22 -15.33 13.20
CA GLU A 110 10.40 -15.59 14.04
C GLU A 110 10.04 -15.52 15.53
N GLU A 111 9.24 -14.53 15.95
CA GLU A 111 8.73 -14.44 17.31
C GLU A 111 7.88 -15.65 17.69
N ARG A 112 6.95 -16.08 16.83
CA ARG A 112 6.13 -17.29 17.07
C ARG A 112 7.03 -18.52 17.22
N ARG A 113 8.08 -18.64 16.41
CA ARG A 113 9.05 -19.74 16.51
C ARG A 113 9.83 -19.69 17.83
N LEU A 114 10.27 -18.51 18.27
CA LEU A 114 10.97 -18.32 19.55
C LEU A 114 10.09 -18.74 20.73
N ARG A 115 8.82 -18.28 20.78
CA ARG A 115 7.86 -18.68 21.82
C ARG A 115 7.64 -20.20 21.88
N GLN A 116 7.54 -20.87 20.73
CA GLN A 116 7.42 -22.34 20.68
C GLN A 116 8.67 -23.09 21.16
N VAL A 117 9.86 -22.49 21.03
CA VAL A 117 11.11 -23.08 21.53
C VAL A 117 11.23 -22.89 23.05
N GLU A 118 10.86 -21.71 23.55
CA GLU A 118 10.85 -21.41 24.98
C GLU A 118 9.82 -22.27 25.74
N GLU A 119 8.61 -22.46 25.21
CA GLU A 119 7.58 -23.34 25.80
C GLU A 119 7.97 -24.83 25.82
N LYS A 120 8.92 -25.26 24.99
CA LYS A 120 9.43 -26.64 24.96
C LYS A 120 10.59 -26.88 25.92
N GLN A 121 11.19 -25.84 26.51
CA GLN A 121 12.33 -25.99 27.41
C GLN A 121 12.03 -26.28 28.91
N PRO A 122 10.86 -25.98 29.51
CA PRO A 122 10.67 -26.24 30.95
C PRO A 122 10.20 -27.66 31.30
N LYS A 123 10.06 -28.60 30.36
CA LYS A 123 9.52 -29.96 30.64
C LYS A 123 10.57 -31.09 30.75
N LYS A 124 11.86 -30.79 30.96
CA LYS A 124 12.92 -31.81 31.06
C LYS A 124 13.58 -31.97 32.44
N GLN A 125 13.11 -31.30 33.50
CA GLN A 125 13.76 -31.41 34.82
C GLN A 125 12.90 -31.86 36.00
N GLU A 126 11.60 -32.10 35.83
CA GLU A 126 10.78 -32.68 36.91
C GLU A 126 9.85 -33.74 36.33
N ASN A 127 10.25 -35.02 36.37
CA ASN A 127 9.34 -36.17 36.45
C ASN A 127 10.13 -37.47 36.64
N GLU A 128 10.89 -37.55 37.74
CA GLU A 128 11.28 -38.81 38.38
C GLU A 128 10.97 -38.70 39.88
N SER A 129 9.68 -38.67 40.25
CA SER A 129 9.17 -39.17 41.53
C SER A 129 7.67 -38.90 41.66
N ASN A 130 6.88 -39.94 41.44
CA ASN A 130 5.76 -40.39 42.27
C ASN A 130 4.62 -40.96 41.43
N ASN A 131 4.47 -42.26 41.64
CA ASN A 131 3.36 -43.08 41.17
C ASN A 131 2.11 -42.83 42.00
N ALA A 132 0.96 -43.10 41.36
CA ALA A 132 -0.37 -43.34 41.92
C ALA A 132 -1.18 -42.10 42.38
N VAL A 133 -2.19 -41.71 41.58
CA VAL A 133 -3.61 -42.10 41.77
C VAL A 133 -4.41 -41.64 40.54
N LYS A 134 -5.30 -42.54 40.07
CA LYS A 134 -6.24 -42.38 38.97
C LYS A 134 -7.16 -41.15 39.14
N ASN A 135 -7.43 -40.42 38.06
CA ASN A 135 -8.81 -40.22 37.58
C ASN A 135 -8.84 -39.59 36.18
N ASN A 136 -9.78 -40.10 35.38
CA ASN A 136 -10.16 -39.68 34.03
C ASN A 136 -10.26 -38.17 33.87
N THR A 137 -9.51 -37.60 32.93
CA THR A 137 -10.02 -36.65 31.92
C THR A 137 -9.08 -36.71 30.73
N ASN A 138 -9.46 -37.51 29.73
CA ASN A 138 -8.85 -37.46 28.41
C ASN A 138 -9.29 -36.14 27.75
N GLU A 139 -8.44 -35.11 27.81
CA GLU A 139 -8.45 -34.01 26.86
C GLU A 139 -7.18 -33.16 27.08
N SER A 140 -6.54 -32.77 25.98
CA SER A 140 -5.34 -31.90 25.88
C SER A 140 -3.94 -32.54 25.92
N VAL A 141 -3.71 -33.61 25.16
CA VAL A 141 -2.38 -33.88 24.58
C VAL A 141 -2.53 -34.30 23.11
N GLN A 142 -2.92 -33.37 22.24
CA GLN A 142 -2.90 -33.57 20.79
C GLN A 142 -2.57 -32.29 20.03
N GLU A 143 -1.57 -31.54 20.47
CA GLU A 143 -0.91 -30.59 19.58
C GLU A 143 0.35 -31.21 18.98
N ASN A 144 0.32 -31.31 17.64
CA ASN A 144 1.41 -31.57 16.71
C ASN A 144 1.48 -32.94 16.03
N LYS A 145 0.34 -33.45 15.57
CA LYS A 145 0.25 -34.26 14.32
C LYS A 145 -0.98 -33.92 13.47
N LEU A 146 -1.46 -32.68 13.51
CA LEU A 146 -2.46 -32.26 12.53
C LEU A 146 -1.75 -32.10 11.18
N SER A 147 -2.21 -32.84 10.17
CA SER A 147 -1.75 -32.70 8.78
C SER A 147 -1.78 -31.22 8.40
N PRO A 148 -0.83 -30.70 7.61
CA PRO A 148 -0.82 -29.31 7.14
C PRO A 148 -2.18 -28.87 6.57
N GLU A 149 -2.90 -29.80 5.93
CA GLU A 149 -4.24 -29.56 5.40
C GLU A 149 -5.29 -29.28 6.50
N ALA A 150 -5.19 -29.94 7.66
CA ALA A 150 -6.09 -29.69 8.79
C ALA A 150 -5.83 -28.30 9.42
N GLN A 151 -4.58 -27.84 9.45
CA GLN A 151 -4.23 -26.50 9.91
C GLN A 151 -4.79 -25.42 8.97
N ILE A 152 -4.66 -25.62 7.66
CA ILE A 152 -5.22 -24.71 6.64
C ILE A 152 -6.75 -24.62 6.77
N ARG A 153 -7.43 -25.74 7.02
CA ARG A 153 -8.89 -25.76 7.22
C ARG A 153 -9.31 -24.97 8.46
N VAL A 154 -8.56 -25.10 9.57
CA VAL A 154 -8.84 -24.35 10.80
C VAL A 154 -8.63 -22.85 10.60
N GLU A 155 -7.53 -22.43 9.96
CA GLU A 155 -7.29 -21.02 9.66
C GLU A 155 -8.34 -20.45 8.69
N ARG A 156 -8.72 -21.19 7.65
CA ARG A 156 -9.80 -20.78 6.74
C ARG A 156 -11.13 -20.61 7.47
N LEU A 157 -11.45 -21.50 8.42
CA LEU A 157 -12.66 -21.39 9.22
C LEU A 157 -12.62 -20.16 10.13
N ARG A 158 -11.45 -19.88 10.74
CA ARG A 158 -11.25 -18.68 11.56
C ARG A 158 -11.40 -17.40 10.74
N ALA A 159 -10.76 -17.33 9.56
CA ALA A 159 -10.89 -16.19 8.66
C ALA A 159 -12.35 -15.95 8.25
N LYS A 160 -13.07 -17.01 7.88
CA LYS A 160 -14.49 -16.93 7.52
C LYS A 160 -15.37 -16.47 8.69
N GLN A 161 -15.08 -16.91 9.91
CA GLN A 161 -15.80 -16.44 11.10
C GLN A 161 -15.52 -14.98 11.42
N GLN A 162 -14.30 -14.50 11.18
CA GLN A 162 -13.94 -13.11 11.37
C GLN A 162 -14.63 -12.21 10.33
N GLU A 163 -14.59 -12.61 9.06
CA GLU A 163 -15.33 -11.94 7.97
C GLU A 163 -16.83 -11.90 8.27
N GLN A 164 -17.40 -13.01 8.74
CA GLN A 164 -18.82 -13.05 9.14
C GLN A 164 -19.13 -12.03 10.24
N LYS A 165 -18.30 -11.92 11.28
CA LYS A 165 -18.50 -10.94 12.35
C LYS A 165 -18.39 -9.49 11.87
N GLU A 166 -17.47 -9.21 10.96
CA GLU A 166 -17.30 -7.88 10.37
C GLU A 166 -18.51 -7.51 9.51
N LEU A 167 -19.02 -8.45 8.72
CA LEU A 167 -20.25 -8.28 7.95
C LEU A 167 -21.48 -8.07 8.85
N GLU A 168 -21.62 -8.86 9.92
CA GLU A 168 -22.70 -8.70 10.90
C GLU A 168 -22.64 -7.33 11.59
N ALA A 169 -21.45 -6.85 11.94
CA ALA A 169 -21.26 -5.52 12.50
C ALA A 169 -21.65 -4.41 11.52
N LEU A 170 -21.27 -4.54 10.24
CA LEU A 170 -21.62 -3.59 9.19
C LEU A 170 -23.13 -3.56 8.94
N VAL A 171 -23.78 -4.72 8.92
CA VAL A 171 -25.25 -4.81 8.80
C VAL A 171 -25.93 -4.10 9.97
N HIS A 172 -25.49 -4.34 11.20
CA HIS A 172 -26.05 -3.68 12.37
C HIS A 172 -25.84 -2.15 12.33
N GLU A 173 -24.69 -1.67 11.86
CA GLU A 173 -24.43 -0.24 11.66
C GLU A 173 -25.36 0.37 10.60
N LEU A 174 -25.54 -0.33 9.47
CA LEU A 174 -26.44 0.11 8.40
C LEU A 174 -27.90 0.11 8.84
N GLU A 175 -28.33 -0.89 9.60
CA GLU A 175 -29.68 -0.93 10.19
C GLU A 175 -29.90 0.24 11.16
N ALA A 176 -28.92 0.56 11.99
CA ALA A 176 -28.98 1.71 12.88
C ALA A 176 -29.10 3.04 12.11
N LYS A 177 -28.27 3.22 11.06
CA LYS A 177 -28.34 4.39 10.17
C LYS A 177 -29.66 4.50 9.44
N ASN A 178 -30.20 3.39 8.92
CA ASN A 178 -31.52 3.40 8.28
C ASN A 178 -32.61 3.81 9.26
N LYS A 179 -32.56 3.33 10.50
CA LYS A 179 -33.53 3.67 11.53
C LYS A 179 -33.46 5.16 11.93
N GLU A 180 -32.26 5.73 11.94
CA GLU A 180 -32.06 7.17 12.14
C GLU A 180 -32.62 7.98 10.96
N LEU A 181 -32.33 7.58 9.73
CA LEU A 181 -32.86 8.24 8.53
C LEU A 181 -34.39 8.15 8.43
N GLU A 182 -34.99 7.02 8.78
CA GLU A 182 -36.45 6.88 8.84
C GLU A 182 -37.07 7.86 9.84
N LYS A 183 -36.43 8.05 10.99
CA LYS A 183 -36.88 9.01 12.00
C LYS A 183 -36.79 10.45 11.45
N ASP A 184 -35.68 10.81 10.84
CA ASP A 184 -35.49 12.15 10.26
C ASP A 184 -36.49 12.43 9.13
N VAL A 185 -36.79 11.44 8.30
CA VAL A 185 -37.83 11.54 7.25
C VAL A 185 -39.20 11.77 7.86
N GLU A 186 -39.55 11.04 8.93
CA GLU A 186 -40.84 11.20 9.59
C GLU A 186 -40.96 12.55 10.32
N ASP A 187 -39.89 13.03 10.95
CA ASP A 187 -39.86 14.35 11.57
C ASP A 187 -39.98 15.46 10.52
N ASN A 188 -39.27 15.37 9.39
CA ASN A 188 -39.42 16.29 8.26
C ASN A 188 -40.83 16.26 7.67
N ARG A 189 -41.43 15.06 7.55
CA ARG A 189 -42.81 14.90 7.09
C ARG A 189 -43.78 15.63 8.02
N ARG A 190 -43.61 15.52 9.33
CA ARG A 190 -44.45 16.22 10.33
C ARG A 190 -44.32 17.73 10.20
N VAL A 191 -43.11 18.25 10.04
CA VAL A 191 -42.86 19.69 9.82
C VAL A 191 -43.55 20.15 8.52
N ALA A 192 -43.38 19.43 7.42
CA ALA A 192 -44.00 19.77 6.14
C ALA A 192 -45.53 19.80 6.23
N ILE A 193 -46.15 18.84 6.93
CA ILE A 193 -47.60 18.82 7.16
C ILE A 193 -48.04 20.05 7.98
N ALA A 194 -47.30 20.39 9.04
CA ALA A 194 -47.61 21.54 9.87
C ALA A 194 -47.50 22.87 9.10
N ASP A 195 -46.51 22.99 8.20
CA ASP A 195 -46.32 24.16 7.35
C ASP A 195 -47.43 24.29 6.31
N VAL A 196 -47.84 23.19 5.67
CA VAL A 196 -49.01 23.19 4.76
C VAL A 196 -50.27 23.65 5.48
N GLN A 197 -50.53 23.16 6.69
CA GLN A 197 -51.68 23.60 7.49
C GLN A 197 -51.59 25.08 7.89
N ARG A 198 -50.38 25.60 8.15
CA ARG A 198 -50.15 27.02 8.43
C ARG A 198 -50.43 27.87 7.19
N MET A 199 -49.91 27.47 6.04
CA MET A 199 -50.15 28.16 4.77
C MET A 199 -51.63 28.17 4.39
N GLN A 200 -52.34 27.05 4.57
CA GLN A 200 -53.79 26.98 4.32
C GLN A 200 -54.56 27.97 5.19
N ARG A 201 -54.22 28.07 6.49
CA ARG A 201 -54.85 29.06 7.39
C ARG A 201 -54.56 30.50 6.96
N MET A 202 -53.31 30.80 6.58
CA MET A 202 -52.95 32.13 6.08
C MET A 202 -53.66 32.45 4.75
N ALA A 203 -53.79 31.48 3.85
CA ALA A 203 -54.50 31.66 2.59
C ALA A 203 -55.98 32.01 2.82
N ILE A 204 -56.65 31.34 3.75
CA ILE A 204 -58.03 31.66 4.14
C ILE A 204 -58.13 33.09 4.69
N GLN A 205 -57.23 33.49 5.59
CA GLN A 205 -57.21 34.85 6.16
C GLN A 205 -56.98 35.93 5.10
N VAL A 206 -56.09 35.68 4.14
CA VAL A 206 -55.84 36.60 3.01
C VAL A 206 -57.06 36.68 2.10
N GLU A 207 -57.74 35.56 1.85
CA GLU A 207 -58.97 35.55 1.06
C GLU A 207 -60.09 36.34 1.74
N GLU A 208 -60.27 36.17 3.06
CA GLU A 208 -61.22 36.93 3.87
C GLU A 208 -60.91 38.44 3.86
N ALA A 209 -59.65 38.82 4.08
CA ALA A 209 -59.22 40.22 4.03
C ALA A 209 -59.43 40.84 2.64
N SER A 210 -59.17 40.06 1.58
CA SER A 210 -59.40 40.48 0.19
C SER A 210 -60.89 40.70 -0.10
N ARG A 211 -61.78 39.84 0.41
CA ARG A 211 -63.24 40.03 0.32
C ARG A 211 -63.68 41.31 1.04
N LEU A 212 -63.27 41.51 2.28
CA LEU A 212 -63.59 42.72 3.05
C LEU A 212 -63.10 43.99 2.36
N ALA A 213 -61.89 43.99 1.79
CA ALA A 213 -61.36 45.13 1.05
C ALA A 213 -62.17 45.43 -0.22
N LYS A 214 -62.62 44.39 -0.95
CA LYS A 214 -63.50 44.56 -2.12
C LYS A 214 -64.87 45.11 -1.73
N ASP A 215 -65.46 44.62 -0.64
CA ASP A 215 -66.75 45.10 -0.13
C ASP A 215 -66.66 46.58 0.30
N TYR A 216 -65.56 46.97 0.95
CA TYR A 216 -65.31 48.36 1.30
C TYR A 216 -65.15 49.26 0.07
N ALA A 217 -64.38 48.82 -0.93
CA ALA A 217 -64.16 49.59 -2.16
C ALA A 217 -65.41 49.71 -3.05
N SER A 218 -66.35 48.76 -2.97
CA SER A 218 -67.59 48.76 -3.74
C SER A 218 -68.78 49.39 -3.01
N SER A 219 -68.62 49.75 -1.73
CA SER A 219 -69.63 50.47 -0.97
C SER A 219 -69.73 51.92 -1.46
N PRO A 220 -70.93 52.42 -1.85
CA PRO A 220 -71.09 53.76 -2.37
C PRO A 220 -70.76 54.79 -1.29
N SER A 221 -69.92 55.77 -1.65
CA SER A 221 -69.58 56.90 -0.79
C SER A 221 -70.82 57.77 -0.61
N THR A 222 -71.47 57.66 0.54
CA THR A 222 -72.43 58.66 1.05
C THR A 222 -71.71 59.85 1.64
#